data_AF-A0A1I1MYY3-F1
#
_entry.id   AF-A0A1I1MYY3-F1
#
_cell.length_a   1.000
_cell.length_b   1.000
_cell.length_c   1.000
_cell.angle_alpha   90.00
_cell.angle_beta   90.00
_cell.angle_gamma   90.00
#
_symmetry.space_group_name_H-M   'P 1'
#
loop_
_entity.id
_entity.type
_entity.pdbx_description
1 polymer ?
#
loop_
_entity_poly.entity_id
_entity_poly.type
_entity_poly.pdbx_seq_one_letter_code
_entity_poly.pdbx_strand_id
1 'polypeptide(L)' 'MNKNIAIEHKKKHKTPVQSVTKLSKENQNELLKAMKIGFYMDFHRKGLLTDEQLEMLIAMQDKPVEKDAQKLN' A
#
# COMPACT_ATOMS: atom_id res chain seq x y z
N MET A 1 46.93 40.27 16.65
CA MET A 1 46.88 39.15 15.69
C MET A 1 45.81 38.16 16.14
N ASN A 2 44.76 38.01 15.34
CA ASN A 2 43.68 37.03 15.50
C ASN A 2 44.20 35.61 15.27
N LYS A 3 43.83 34.63 16.11
CA LYS A 3 43.58 33.23 15.69
C LYS A 3 42.54 32.55 16.60
N ASN A 4 41.28 32.69 16.17
CA ASN A 4 40.25 31.67 15.96
C ASN A 4 40.06 30.55 17.01
N ILE A 5 38.92 30.72 17.68
CA ILE A 5 38.06 29.74 18.34
C ILE A 5 37.78 28.53 17.43
N ALA A 6 38.02 27.32 17.92
CA ALA A 6 37.49 26.09 17.33
C ALA A 6 36.57 25.42 18.37
N ILE A 7 35.31 25.86 18.41
CA ILE A 7 34.25 25.13 19.10
C ILE A 7 33.82 24.01 18.16
N GLU A 8 34.14 22.78 18.54
CA GLU A 8 33.67 21.57 17.88
C GLU A 8 32.15 21.55 17.85
N HIS A 9 31.59 21.89 16.69
CA HIS A 9 30.19 21.64 16.41
C HIS A 9 30.03 20.14 16.18
N LYS A 10 29.72 19.40 17.25
CA LYS A 10 29.14 18.05 17.14
C LYS A 10 27.83 18.18 16.35
N LYS A 11 27.92 18.00 15.03
CA LYS A 11 26.75 17.87 14.15
C LYS A 11 25.97 16.65 14.63
N LYS A 12 24.94 16.88 15.43
CA LYS A 12 23.87 15.90 15.64
C LYS A 12 23.27 15.65 14.26
N HIS A 13 23.60 14.50 13.66
CA HIS A 13 22.83 13.96 12.56
C HIS A 13 21.40 13.76 13.09
N LYS A 14 20.54 14.77 12.91
CA LYS A 14 19.10 14.56 12.96
C LYS A 14 18.80 13.65 11.78
N THR A 15 18.63 12.36 12.05
CA THR A 15 17.87 11.48 11.17
C THR A 15 16.61 12.24 10.77
N PRO A 16 16.31 12.40 9.46
CA PRO A 16 15.03 12.96 9.07
C PRO A 16 13.98 12.09 9.74
N VAL A 17 13.11 12.69 10.54
CA VAL A 17 11.88 12.04 10.96
C VAL A 17 11.17 11.74 9.65
N GLN A 18 11.30 10.51 9.15
CA GLN A 18 10.50 10.04 8.04
C GLN A 18 9.07 10.11 8.58
N SER A 19 8.36 11.18 8.24
CA SER A 19 6.92 11.22 8.41
C SER A 19 6.40 10.03 7.63
N VAL A 20 5.93 9.02 8.35
CA VAL A 20 5.28 7.85 7.75
C VAL A 20 4.12 8.42 6.94
N THR A 21 4.32 8.57 5.63
CA THR A 21 3.32 9.12 4.73
C THR A 21 2.30 8.01 4.54
N LYS A 22 1.31 7.98 5.44
CA LYS A 22 0.27 6.96 5.45
C LYS A 22 -0.78 7.34 4.41
N LEU A 23 -1.03 6.43 3.47
CA LEU A 23 -2.14 6.57 2.51
C LEU A 23 -3.47 6.69 3.26
N SER A 24 -4.41 7.47 2.72
CA SER A 24 -5.80 7.45 3.16
C SER A 24 -6.39 6.05 3.04
N LYS A 25 -7.49 5.77 3.74
CA LYS A 25 -8.08 4.42 3.71
C LYS A 25 -8.63 4.10 2.32
N GLU A 26 -9.15 5.12 1.65
CA GLU A 26 -9.66 5.07 0.29
C GLU A 26 -8.54 4.69 -0.67
N ASN A 27 -7.41 5.41 -0.62
CA ASN A 27 -6.25 5.12 -1.48
C ASN A 27 -5.65 3.75 -1.20
N GLN A 28 -5.66 3.28 0.06
CA GLN A 28 -5.23 1.92 0.40
C GLN A 28 -6.15 0.86 -0.23
N ASN A 29 -7.47 1.10 -0.20
CA ASN A 29 -8.43 0.16 -0.77
C ASN A 29 -8.31 0.13 -2.30
N GLU A 30 -8.16 1.28 -2.95
CA GLU A 30 -7.93 1.36 -4.40
C GLU A 30 -6.63 0.67 -4.81
N LEU A 31 -5.54 0.91 -4.06
CA LEU A 31 -4.26 0.23 -4.28
C LEU A 31 -4.41 -1.28 -4.15
N LEU A 32 -5.07 -1.76 -3.07
CA LEU A 32 -5.29 -3.18 -2.85
C LEU A 32 -6.13 -3.79 -3.98
N LYS A 33 -7.16 -3.09 -4.46
CA LYS A 33 -7.98 -3.52 -5.60
C LYS A 33 -7.13 -3.66 -6.87
N ALA A 34 -6.32 -2.65 -7.19
CA ALA A 34 -5.42 -2.69 -8.34
C ALA A 34 -4.44 -3.86 -8.26
N MET A 35 -3.86 -4.12 -7.08
CA MET A 35 -2.98 -5.26 -6.85
C MET A 35 -3.69 -6.60 -7.10
N LYS A 36 -4.90 -6.78 -6.55
CA LYS A 36 -5.69 -8.01 -6.75
C LYS A 36 -5.96 -8.27 -8.23
N ILE A 37 -6.41 -7.24 -8.96
CA ILE A 37 -6.66 -7.35 -10.41
C ILE A 37 -5.37 -7.75 -11.14
N GLY A 38 -4.23 -7.14 -10.79
CA GLY A 38 -2.93 -7.51 -11.36
C GLY A 38 -2.58 -8.99 -11.14
N PHE A 39 -2.84 -9.53 -9.95
CA PHE A 39 -2.63 -10.95 -9.66
C PHE A 39 -3.57 -11.86 -10.46
N TYR A 40 -4.85 -11.50 -10.57
CA TYR A 40 -5.81 -12.30 -11.35
C TYR A 40 -5.41 -12.38 -12.83
N MET A 41 -4.98 -11.25 -13.41
CA MET A 41 -4.47 -11.21 -14.78
C MET A 41 -3.21 -12.09 -14.96
N ASP A 42 -2.29 -12.07 -13.99
CA ASP A 42 -1.09 -12.92 -14.05
C ASP A 42 -1.41 -14.41 -13.92
N PHE A 43 -2.38 -14.78 -13.07
CA PHE A 43 -2.84 -16.15 -12.93
C PHE A 43 -3.54 -16.66 -14.19
N HIS A 44 -4.37 -15.83 -14.79
CA HIS A 44 -4.99 -16.12 -16.08
C HIS A 44 -3.95 -16.33 -17.18
N ARG A 45 -2.97 -15.43 -17.31
CA ARG A 45 -1.86 -15.58 -18.27
C ARG A 45 -1.06 -16.87 -18.08
N LYS A 46 -0.95 -17.36 -16.83
CA LYS A 46 -0.30 -18.62 -16.48
C LYS A 46 -1.19 -19.86 -16.68
N GLY A 47 -2.44 -19.69 -17.10
CA GLY A 47 -3.42 -20.77 -17.28
C GLY A 47 -3.98 -21.31 -15.97
N LEU A 48 -3.83 -20.58 -14.85
CA LEU A 48 -4.37 -20.97 -13.54
C LEU A 48 -5.84 -20.56 -13.37
N LEU A 49 -6.32 -19.63 -14.19
CA LEU A 49 -7.72 -19.20 -14.24
C LEU A 49 -8.21 -19.28 -15.68
N THR A 50 -9.47 -19.65 -15.85
CA THR A 50 -10.19 -19.48 -17.12
C THR A 50 -10.63 -18.02 -17.31
N ASP A 51 -11.03 -17.67 -18.54
CA ASP A 51 -11.60 -16.35 -18.84
C ASP A 51 -12.79 -16.02 -17.93
N GLU A 52 -13.73 -16.96 -17.78
CA GLU A 52 -14.92 -16.81 -16.94
C GLU A 52 -14.57 -16.55 -15.46
N GLN A 53 -13.56 -17.27 -14.94
CA GLN A 53 -13.11 -17.08 -13.56
C GLN A 53 -12.45 -15.72 -13.35
N LEU A 54 -11.68 -15.24 -14.33
CA LEU A 54 -11.07 -13.92 -14.29
C LEU A 54 -12.14 -12.82 -14.30
N GLU A 55 -13.12 -12.90 -15.21
CA GLU A 55 -14.22 -11.94 -15.30
C GLU A 55 -15.01 -11.85 -14.00
N MET A 56 -15.35 -13.01 -13.41
CA MET A 56 -16.04 -13.08 -12.13
C MET A 56 -15.24 -12.41 -11.01
N LEU A 57 -13.93 -12.70 -10.90
CA LEU A 57 -13.07 -12.12 -9.86
C LEU A 57 -12.94 -10.60 -9.97
N ILE A 58 -12.89 -10.07 -11.19
CA ILE A 58 -12.88 -8.62 -11.45
C ILE A 58 -14.22 -8.00 -11.03
N ALA A 59 -15.35 -8.57 -11.47
CA ALA A 59 -16.68 -8.07 -11.13
C ALA A 59 -16.96 -8.07 -9.61
N MET A 60 -16.38 -9.01 -8.86
CA MET A 60 -16.47 -9.03 -7.39
C MET A 60 -15.74 -7.87 -6.71
N GLN A 61 -14.77 -7.20 -7.36
CA GLN A 61 -14.06 -6.07 -6.76
C GLN A 61 -14.85 -4.75 -6.79
N ASP A 62 -15.93 -4.68 -7.57
CA ASP A 62 -16.83 -3.53 -7.61
C ASP A 62 -17.95 -3.62 -6.58
N LYS A 63 -18.13 -4.78 -5.97
CA LYS A 63 -19.11 -4.96 -4.91
C LYS A 63 -18.59 -4.28 -3.64
N PRO A 64 -19.37 -3.39 -3.00
CA PRO A 64 -19.02 -2.91 -1.68
C PRO A 64 -18.85 -4.13 -0.77
N VAL A 65 -17.75 -4.17 -0.03
CA VAL A 65 -17.57 -5.17 1.02
C VAL A 65 -18.59 -4.82 2.10
N GLU A 66 -19.79 -5.40 2.01
CA GLU A 66 -20.74 -5.38 3.11
C GLU A 66 -20.00 -5.91 4.33
N LYS A 67 -19.92 -5.10 5.38
CA LYS A 67 -19.22 -5.43 6.63
C LYS A 67 -20.07 -6.40 7.46
N ASP A 68 -20.63 -7.43 6.84
CA ASP A 68 -21.56 -8.34 7.49
C ASP A 68 -20.89 -9.68 7.75
N ALA A 69 -19.97 -9.65 8.71
CA ALA A 69 -19.49 -10.85 9.41
C ALA A 69 -19.03 -10.51 10.84
N GLN A 70 -19.66 -9.52 11.48
CA GLN A 70 -19.51 -9.32 12.92
C GLN A 70 -20.88 -9.45 13.60
N LYS A 71 -20.91 -10.40 14.55
CA LYS A 71 -21.99 -10.78 15.48
C LYS A 71 -22.94 -11.88 15.01
N LEU A 72 -22.41 -13.11 14.96
CA LEU A 72 -23.17 -14.24 15.48
C LEU A 72 -22.95 -14.22 17.01
N ASN A 73 -23.89 -13.61 17.74
CA ASN A 73 -24.08 -13.81 19.17
C ASN A 73 -25.01 -15.01 19.37
#